data_AF-A0A1H8Q659-F1
#
_entry.id   AF-A0A1H8Q659-F1
#
_cell.length_a   1.000
_cell.length_b   1.000
_cell.length_c   1.000
_cell.angle_alpha   90.00
_cell.angle_beta   90.00
_cell.angle_gamma   90.00
#
_symmetry.space_group_name_H-M   'P 1'
#
loop_
_entity.id
_entity.type
_entity.pdbx_description
1 polymer ?
#
loop_
_entity_poly.entity_id
_entity_poly.type
_entity_poly.pdbx_seq_one_letter_code
_entity_poly.pdbx_strand_id
1 'polypeptide(L)'
;MSFFKKINDRTDLMSEMARRVGVDWSRIVGDSPERVRAFREAALICTQCTAEGPCRAWQASHDHAEAAPGYCLNRERLAALKDA
;
A
#
# COMPACT_ATOMS: atom_id res chain seq x y z
N MET A 1 20.62 -4.73 -6.57
CA MET A 1 19.85 -5.16 -5.38
C MET A 1 19.09 -6.43 -5.73
N SER A 2 18.98 -7.39 -4.80
CA SER A 2 18.18 -8.60 -5.00
C SER A 2 16.68 -8.25 -5.13
N PHE A 3 15.98 -8.93 -6.03
CA PHE A 3 14.54 -8.75 -6.28
C PHE A 3 13.70 -8.89 -4.99
N PHE A 4 14.07 -9.83 -4.12
CA PHE A 4 13.42 -10.05 -2.84
C PHE A 4 13.50 -8.83 -1.91
N LYS A 5 14.66 -8.14 -1.89
CA LYS A 5 14.81 -6.92 -1.11
C LYS A 5 13.87 -5.82 -1.60
N LYS A 6 13.77 -5.65 -2.92
CA LYS A 6 12.86 -4.66 -3.53
C LYS A 6 11.40 -4.95 -3.16
N ILE A 7 10.99 -6.21 -3.13
CA ILE A 7 9.62 -6.59 -2.71
C ILE A 7 9.38 -6.22 -1.24
N ASN A 8 10.31 -6.55 -0.34
CA ASN A 8 10.15 -6.25 1.07
C ASN A 8 10.04 -4.73 1.31
N ASP A 9 10.99 -3.95 0.75
CA ASP A 9 10.99 -2.50 0.87
C ASP A 9 9.68 -1.86 0.35
N ARG A 10 9.09 -2.44 -0.71
CA ARG A 10 7.84 -1.97 -1.30
C ARG A 10 6.60 -2.44 -0.55
N THR A 11 6.64 -3.60 0.07
CA THR A 11 5.58 -4.10 0.95
C THR A 11 5.45 -3.21 2.18
N ASP A 12 6.57 -2.83 2.79
CA ASP A 12 6.59 -1.92 3.95
C ASP A 12 6.06 -0.54 3.56
N LEU A 13 6.55 0.01 2.44
CA LEU A 13 6.07 1.29 1.93
C LEU A 13 4.57 1.28 1.61
N MET A 14 4.07 0.20 0.98
CA MET A 14 2.66 0.02 0.67
C MET A 14 1.80 -0.12 1.93
N SER A 15 2.29 -0.82 2.95
CA SER A 15 1.57 -1.02 4.20
C SER A 15 1.43 0.29 4.98
N GLU A 16 2.49 1.11 5.00
CA GLU A 16 2.44 2.43 5.61
C GLU A 16 1.54 3.42 4.85
N MET A 17 1.50 3.34 3.51
CA MET A 17 0.51 4.08 2.70
C MET A 17 -0.91 3.74 3.12
N ALA A 18 -1.21 2.45 3.24
CA ALA A 18 -2.53 1.95 3.61
C ALA A 18 -2.94 2.47 4.99
N ARG A 19 -2.05 2.38 5.98
CA ARG A 19 -2.30 2.88 7.34
C ARG A 19 -2.68 4.35 7.36
N ARG A 20 -1.97 5.20 6.62
CA ARG A 20 -2.23 6.66 6.56
C ARG A 20 -3.60 6.98 5.95
N VAL A 21 -4.12 6.14 5.07
CA VAL A 21 -5.47 6.30 4.48
C VAL A 21 -6.57 5.54 5.23
N GLY A 22 -6.25 4.95 6.39
CA GLY A 22 -7.22 4.24 7.24
C GLY A 22 -7.42 2.77 6.89
N VAL A 23 -6.56 2.17 6.07
CA VAL A 23 -6.61 0.75 5.69
C VAL A 23 -5.62 -0.04 6.55
N ASP A 24 -6.13 -0.97 7.35
CA ASP A 24 -5.33 -1.86 8.19
C ASP A 24 -5.26 -3.27 7.58
N TRP A 25 -4.13 -3.58 6.93
CA TRP A 25 -3.89 -4.89 6.34
C TRP A 25 -3.92 -6.03 7.36
N SER A 26 -3.52 -5.80 8.62
CA SER A 26 -3.53 -6.86 9.63
C SER A 26 -4.95 -7.30 9.95
N ARG A 27 -5.89 -6.35 9.98
CA ARG A 27 -7.33 -6.61 10.13
C ARG A 27 -7.96 -7.16 8.86
N ILE A 28 -7.55 -6.67 7.70
CA ILE A 28 -8.10 -7.12 6.42
C ILE A 28 -7.70 -8.56 6.16
N VAL A 29 -6.42 -8.89 6.20
CA VAL A 29 -5.91 -10.18 5.72
C VAL A 29 -6.57 -11.35 6.46
N GLY A 30 -6.62 -11.33 7.79
CA GLY A 30 -7.26 -12.38 8.61
C GLY A 30 -6.98 -13.81 8.10
N ASP A 31 -7.94 -14.72 8.29
CA ASP A 31 -7.89 -16.10 7.77
C ASP A 31 -8.59 -16.26 6.41
N SER A 32 -8.74 -15.18 5.62
CA SER A 32 -9.39 -15.24 4.30
C SER A 32 -8.35 -15.35 3.18
N PRO A 33 -8.31 -16.45 2.40
CA PRO A 33 -7.40 -16.58 1.26
C PRO A 33 -7.56 -15.47 0.21
N GLU A 34 -8.78 -14.96 0.06
CA GLU A 34 -9.08 -13.86 -0.87
C GLU A 34 -8.43 -12.55 -0.43
N ARG A 35 -8.46 -12.24 0.86
CA ARG A 35 -7.88 -11.01 1.40
C ARG A 35 -6.35 -11.08 1.45
N VAL A 36 -5.79 -12.26 1.70
CA VAL A 36 -4.35 -12.54 1.51
C VAL A 36 -3.94 -12.24 0.05
N ARG A 37 -4.75 -12.66 -0.92
CA ARG A 37 -4.49 -12.39 -2.34
C ARG A 37 -4.52 -10.89 -2.63
N ALA A 38 -5.53 -10.16 -2.12
CA ALA A 38 -5.62 -8.71 -2.30
C ALA A 38 -4.37 -7.97 -1.77
N PHE A 39 -3.88 -8.36 -0.60
CA PHE A 39 -2.63 -7.84 -0.04
C PHE A 39 -1.42 -8.10 -0.95
N ARG A 40 -1.26 -9.35 -1.42
CA ARG A 40 -0.16 -9.73 -2.32
C ARG A 40 -0.21 -8.95 -3.63
N GLU A 41 -1.39 -8.77 -4.20
CA GLU A 41 -1.57 -7.96 -5.42
C GLU A 41 -1.19 -6.51 -5.19
N ALA A 42 -1.64 -5.89 -4.09
CA ALA A 42 -1.27 -4.52 -3.74
C ALA A 42 0.26 -4.35 -3.60
N ALA A 43 0.93 -5.32 -2.96
CA ALA A 43 2.40 -5.33 -2.86
C ALA A 43 3.06 -5.41 -4.24
N LEU A 44 2.64 -6.35 -5.09
CA LEU A 44 3.17 -6.51 -6.45
C LEU A 44 2.97 -5.26 -7.31
N ILE A 45 1.81 -4.62 -7.24
CA ILE A 45 1.53 -3.36 -7.95
C ILE A 45 2.45 -2.23 -7.45
N CYS A 46 2.69 -2.16 -6.13
CA CYS A 46 3.60 -1.15 -5.57
C CYS A 46 5.04 -1.30 -6.11
N THR A 47 5.50 -2.52 -6.37
CA THR A 47 6.85 -2.77 -6.93
C THR A 47 7.02 -2.27 -8.38
N GLN A 48 5.92 -2.09 -9.10
CA GLN A 48 5.88 -1.56 -10.47
C GLN A 48 5.83 -0.03 -10.50
N CYS A 49 5.49 0.62 -9.37
CA CYS A 49 5.44 2.08 -9.27
C CYS A 49 6.86 2.68 -9.28
N THR A 50 7.07 3.67 -10.15
CA THR A 50 8.34 4.40 -10.28
C THR A 50 8.44 5.62 -9.35
N ALA A 51 7.35 6.03 -8.70
CA ALA A 51 7.27 7.23 -7.86
C ALA A 51 7.67 7.00 -6.40
N GLU A 52 8.78 6.31 -6.13
CA GLU A 52 9.19 5.99 -4.74
C GLU A 52 9.53 7.24 -3.92
N GLY A 53 10.34 8.16 -4.48
CA GLY A 53 10.70 9.41 -3.83
C GLY A 53 9.47 10.24 -3.44
N PRO A 54 8.56 10.55 -4.38
CA PRO A 54 7.29 11.20 -4.09
C PRO A 54 6.46 10.46 -3.04
N CYS A 55 6.39 9.12 -3.09
CA CYS A 55 5.70 8.30 -2.09
C CYS A 55 6.24 8.52 -0.68
N ARG A 56 7.56 8.48 -0.51
CA ARG A 56 8.19 8.71 0.79
C ARG A 56 7.98 10.14 1.29
N ALA A 57 8.08 11.13 0.42
CA ALA A 57 7.81 12.53 0.77
C ALA A 57 6.36 12.76 1.21
N TRP A 58 5.41 12.13 0.51
CA TRP A 58 4.00 12.16 0.89
C TRP A 58 3.78 11.50 2.26
N GLN A 59 4.36 10.32 2.52
CA GLN A 59 4.26 9.67 3.82
C GLN A 59 4.85 10.54 4.94
N ALA A 60 6.03 11.12 4.72
CA ALA A 60 6.67 11.97 5.71
C ALA A 60 5.87 13.24 6.07
N SER A 61 4.94 13.66 5.20
CA SER A 61 4.14 14.88 5.39
C SER A 61 2.70 14.62 5.86
N HIS A 62 2.25 13.37 5.92
CA HIS A 62 0.83 13.06 6.16
C HIS A 62 0.66 11.95 7.19
N ASP A 63 0.48 12.26 8.47
CA ASP A 63 0.16 11.25 9.49
C ASP A 63 -1.15 10.51 9.18
N HIS A 64 -2.12 11.23 8.60
CA HIS A 64 -3.36 10.70 8.07
C HIS A 64 -3.73 11.44 6.78
N ALA A 65 -4.47 10.77 5.90
CA ALA A 65 -5.01 11.35 4.68
C ALA A 65 -6.35 10.70 4.30
N GLU A 66 -7.25 11.47 3.67
CA GLU A 66 -8.53 10.93 3.24
C GLU A 66 -8.40 9.96 2.06
N ALA A 67 -7.41 10.18 1.20
CA ALA A 67 -7.14 9.36 0.03
C ALA A 67 -5.64 9.29 -0.28
N ALA A 68 -5.24 8.23 -0.97
CA ALA A 68 -3.89 8.10 -1.51
C ALA A 68 -3.67 9.15 -2.63
N PRO A 69 -2.42 9.60 -2.86
CA PRO A 69 -2.11 10.60 -3.86
C PRO A 69 -2.42 10.07 -5.27
N GLY A 70 -2.71 10.96 -6.21
CA GLY A 70 -3.16 10.61 -7.56
C GLY A 70 -2.22 9.71 -8.36
N TYR A 71 -0.92 9.71 -8.04
CA TYR A 71 0.07 8.83 -8.69
C TYR A 71 0.12 7.41 -8.10
N CYS A 72 -0.58 7.14 -6.98
CA CYS A 72 -0.52 5.84 -6.33
C CYS A 72 -1.29 4.80 -7.15
N LEU A 73 -0.58 3.78 -7.67
CA LEU A 73 -1.20 2.69 -8.43
C LEU A 73 -2.18 1.83 -7.60
N ASN A 74 -2.13 1.95 -6.28
CA ASN A 74 -3.06 1.29 -5.36
C ASN A 74 -4.20 2.21 -4.90
N ARG A 75 -4.32 3.46 -5.39
CA ARG A 75 -5.29 4.44 -4.90
C ARG A 75 -6.71 3.89 -4.83
N GLU A 76 -7.23 3.40 -5.95
CA GLU A 76 -8.60 2.88 -6.01
C GLU A 76 -8.79 1.61 -5.15
N ARG A 77 -7.75 0.76 -5.05
CA ARG A 77 -7.79 -0.43 -4.21
C ARG A 77 -7.87 -0.07 -2.73
N LEU A 78 -7.07 0.91 -2.30
CA LEU A 78 -7.08 1.39 -0.93
C LEU A 78 -8.40 2.10 -0.61
N ALA A 79 -8.96 2.87 -1.54
CA ALA A 79 -10.27 3.48 -1.37
C ALA A 79 -11.36 2.41 -1.15
N ALA A 80 -11.40 1.38 -2.01
CA ALA A 80 -12.38 0.29 -1.88
C ALA A 80 -12.25 -0.50 -0.55
N LEU A 81 -11.04 -0.60 0.02
CA LEU A 81 -10.80 -1.29 1.28
C LEU A 81 -11.07 -0.44 2.52
N LYS A 82 -10.98 0.89 2.40
CA LYS A 82 -11.28 1.83 3.49
C LYS A 82 -12.76 1.78 3.88
N ASP A 83 -13.63 1.51 2.90
CA ASP A 83 -15.07 1.52 3.05
C ASP A 83 -15.67 0.10 3.29
N ALA A 84 -14.82 -0.93 3.43
CA ALA A 84 -15.21 -2.34 3.58
C ALA A 84 -15.15 -2.84 5.03
#